data_AF-A0A1A3AAS1-F1
#
_entry.id   AF-A0A1A3AAS1-F1
#
_cell.length_a   1.000
_cell.length_b   1.000
_cell.length_c   1.000
_cell.angle_alpha   90.00
_cell.angle_beta   90.00
_cell.angle_gamma   90.00
#
_symmetry.space_group_name_H-M   'P 1'
#
loop_
_entity.id
_entity.type
_entity.pdbx_description
1 polymer ?
#
loop_
_entity_poly.entity_id
_entity_poly.type
_entity_poly.pdbx_seq_one_letter_code
_entity_poly.pdbx_strand_id
1 'polypeptide(L)'
;MGLVIDEMPELGITRVSRWIFNCYVLSGDGGAVVVDAGLPRVARDLAPVVGRFGGTLHAVVATHGHSDHVAGASTLAARYGAPIWLPDKTLTYLDGMRPRTPTPAKAATIWPTMIDQPFDRIGVAGLFGGARVAGYGTPLGMRWRGPSPAGGLADGRPLPGAAQWTVIGASGHTDDSVALWNPATRTLLSGDAVLTVGGKAWHTPEIVDASTAAATRQRLEELPVAHLLPGHGRPVHHAETVWLQQRR
;
A
#
# COMPACT_ATOMS: atom_id res chain seq x y z
N MET A 1 6.90 22.45 -1.54
CA MET A 1 5.73 21.66 -1.98
C MET A 1 6.15 20.21 -2.02
N GLY A 2 5.48 19.31 -1.28
CA GLY A 2 5.86 17.88 -1.18
C GLY A 2 4.70 16.91 -1.43
N LEU A 3 3.54 17.40 -1.88
CA LEU A 3 2.46 16.57 -2.41
C LEU A 3 2.78 16.24 -3.87
N VAL A 4 2.73 14.96 -4.23
CA VAL A 4 2.84 14.45 -5.59
C VAL A 4 1.51 13.84 -5.98
N ILE A 5 0.98 14.24 -7.14
CA ILE A 5 -0.16 13.59 -7.79
C ILE A 5 0.33 13.18 -9.17
N ASP A 6 0.24 11.89 -9.46
CA ASP A 6 0.87 11.24 -10.61
C ASP A 6 -0.18 10.37 -11.29
N GLU A 7 -0.68 10.85 -12.42
CA GLU A 7 -1.79 10.25 -13.17
C GLU A 7 -1.23 9.28 -14.22
N MET A 8 -1.76 8.07 -14.24
CA MET A 8 -1.46 7.02 -15.21
C MET A 8 -2.77 6.61 -15.91
N PRO A 9 -3.31 7.45 -16.82
CA PRO A 9 -4.63 7.23 -17.42
C PRO A 9 -4.74 5.91 -18.16
N GLU A 10 -3.65 5.45 -18.79
CA GLU A 10 -3.56 4.17 -19.50
C GLU A 10 -3.72 2.96 -18.58
N LEU A 11 -3.45 3.13 -17.28
CA LEU A 11 -3.64 2.09 -16.27
C LEU A 11 -4.96 2.27 -15.50
N GLY A 12 -5.62 3.42 -15.65
CA GLY A 12 -6.74 3.81 -14.78
C GLY A 12 -6.31 4.04 -13.33
N ILE A 13 -5.09 4.55 -13.11
CA ILE A 13 -4.52 4.71 -11.76
C ILE A 13 -4.10 6.15 -11.55
N THR A 14 -4.37 6.70 -10.38
CA THR A 14 -3.75 7.94 -9.90
C THR A 14 -3.02 7.65 -8.61
N ARG A 15 -1.72 7.95 -8.56
CA ARG A 15 -0.93 7.91 -7.34
C ARG A 15 -0.99 9.27 -6.65
N VAL A 16 -1.25 9.26 -5.36
CA VAL A 16 -1.14 10.42 -4.47
C VAL A 16 -0.07 10.09 -3.43
N SER A 17 0.95 10.93 -3.32
CA SER A 17 2.06 10.65 -2.42
C SER A 17 2.48 11.88 -1.62
N ARG A 18 2.75 11.67 -0.34
CA ARG A 18 3.47 12.62 0.50
C ARG A 18 4.75 11.97 1.01
N TRP A 19 5.88 12.49 0.54
CA TRP A 19 7.20 11.93 0.81
C TRP A 19 7.30 10.46 0.39
N ILE A 20 7.29 9.52 1.33
CA ILE A 20 7.38 8.08 1.05
C ILE A 20 6.03 7.36 1.04
N PHE A 21 4.94 8.00 1.47
CA PHE A 21 3.66 7.33 1.63
C PHE A 21 2.87 7.40 0.32
N ASN A 22 2.95 6.34 -0.48
CA ASN A 22 2.14 6.22 -1.69
C ASN A 22 0.74 5.71 -1.36
N CYS A 23 -0.25 6.39 -1.92
CA CYS A 23 -1.63 5.96 -1.96
C CYS A 23 -2.04 5.86 -3.43
N TYR A 24 -2.91 4.91 -3.77
CA TYR A 24 -3.37 4.72 -5.13
C TYR A 24 -4.89 4.78 -5.23
N VAL A 25 -5.38 5.47 -6.26
CA VAL A 25 -6.80 5.49 -6.63
C VAL A 25 -6.93 4.75 -7.95
N LEU A 26 -7.62 3.61 -7.90
CA LEU A 26 -7.95 2.79 -9.06
C LEU A 26 -9.31 3.21 -9.59
N SER A 27 -9.43 3.47 -10.89
CA SER A 27 -10.72 3.73 -11.52
C SER A 27 -11.40 2.43 -11.96
N GLY A 28 -12.73 2.36 -11.80
CA GLY A 28 -13.51 1.20 -12.24
C GLY A 28 -15.01 1.39 -12.02
N ASP A 29 -15.81 0.95 -13.00
CA ASP A 29 -17.28 0.87 -12.91
C ASP A 29 -17.96 2.14 -12.37
N GLY A 30 -17.59 3.30 -12.92
CA GLY A 30 -18.18 4.60 -12.54
C GLY A 30 -17.85 5.07 -11.12
N GLY A 31 -16.82 4.48 -10.49
CA GLY A 31 -16.32 4.86 -9.17
C GLY A 31 -14.82 4.60 -9.03
N ALA A 32 -14.36 4.56 -7.79
CA ALA A 32 -12.97 4.33 -7.45
C ALA A 32 -12.79 3.30 -6.34
N VAL A 33 -11.60 2.71 -6.29
CA VAL A 33 -11.06 1.99 -5.12
C VAL A 33 -9.80 2.71 -4.67
N VAL A 34 -9.69 2.96 -3.36
CA VAL A 34 -8.45 3.48 -2.77
C VAL A 34 -7.65 2.33 -2.20
N VAL A 35 -6.40 2.17 -2.64
CA VAL A 35 -5.40 1.25 -2.08
C VAL A 35 -4.40 2.05 -1.26
N ASP A 36 -4.24 1.65 0.00
CA ASP A 36 -3.44 2.31 1.03
C ASP A 36 -3.87 3.76 1.22
N ALA A 37 -4.65 4.02 2.27
CA ALA A 37 -5.23 5.33 2.55
C ALA A 37 -4.25 6.28 3.26
N GLY A 38 -3.00 5.87 3.43
CA GLY A 38 -1.97 6.70 4.04
C GLY A 38 -2.22 6.93 5.53
N LEU A 39 -1.61 8.00 6.03
CA LEU A 39 -1.94 8.60 7.32
C LEU A 39 -3.24 9.42 7.22
N PRO A 40 -3.94 9.73 8.34
CA PRO A 40 -5.23 10.43 8.30
C PRO A 40 -5.21 11.80 7.61
N ARG A 41 -4.05 12.48 7.57
CA ARG A 41 -3.90 13.74 6.83
C ARG A 41 -3.81 13.51 5.32
N VAL A 42 -3.19 12.41 4.87
CA VAL A 42 -3.06 12.02 3.46
C VAL A 42 -4.43 11.67 2.87
N ALA A 43 -5.32 11.09 3.67
CA ALA A 43 -6.71 10.83 3.27
C ALA A 43 -7.46 12.07 2.76
N ARG A 44 -7.07 13.28 3.18
CA ARG A 44 -7.67 14.53 2.67
C ARG A 44 -7.22 14.86 1.25
N ASP A 45 -5.99 14.51 0.89
CA ASP A 45 -5.43 14.71 -0.45
C ASP A 45 -6.02 13.71 -1.47
N LEU A 46 -6.56 12.58 -1.00
CA LEU A 46 -7.22 11.58 -1.84
C LEU A 46 -8.63 12.01 -2.29
N ALA A 47 -9.32 12.84 -1.52
CA ALA A 47 -10.70 13.20 -1.79
C ALA A 47 -10.95 13.93 -3.14
N PRO A 48 -10.10 14.90 -3.55
CA PRO A 48 -10.21 15.50 -4.88
C PRO A 48 -10.01 14.49 -6.01
N VAL A 49 -9.15 13.48 -5.81
CA VAL A 49 -8.88 12.45 -6.82
C VAL A 49 -10.07 11.50 -6.94
N VAL A 50 -10.62 11.03 -5.82
CA VAL A 50 -11.87 10.24 -5.82
C VAL A 50 -13.03 11.01 -6.49
N GLY A 51 -13.11 12.32 -6.25
CA GLY A 51 -14.12 13.19 -6.87
C GLY A 51 -14.09 13.21 -8.41
N ARG A 52 -12.93 12.93 -9.04
CA ARG A 52 -12.81 12.86 -10.51
C ARG A 52 -13.45 11.60 -11.10
N PHE A 53 -13.64 10.55 -10.29
CA PHE A 53 -14.25 9.29 -10.70
C PHE A 53 -15.72 9.22 -10.30
N GLY A 54 -16.45 10.33 -10.44
CA GLY A 54 -17.88 10.41 -10.10
C GLY A 54 -18.17 10.51 -8.59
N GLY A 55 -17.14 10.55 -7.73
CA GLY A 55 -17.28 10.70 -6.28
C GLY A 55 -17.72 9.44 -5.54
N THR A 56 -18.03 8.36 -6.25
CA THR A 56 -18.33 7.04 -5.66
C THR A 56 -17.04 6.32 -5.29
N LEU A 57 -16.93 5.91 -4.04
CA LEU A 57 -15.82 5.10 -3.53
C LEU A 57 -16.35 3.69 -3.21
N HIS A 58 -16.03 2.73 -4.06
CA HIS A 58 -16.50 1.34 -3.97
C HIS A 58 -15.87 0.59 -2.79
N ALA A 59 -14.59 0.88 -2.52
CA ALA A 59 -13.86 0.27 -1.42
C ALA A 59 -12.66 1.13 -1.00
N VAL A 60 -12.29 1.00 0.27
CA VAL A 60 -10.96 1.40 0.77
C VAL A 60 -10.25 0.13 1.21
N VAL A 61 -9.06 -0.10 0.67
CA VAL A 61 -8.28 -1.30 0.94
C VAL A 61 -6.90 -0.93 1.45
N ALA A 62 -6.30 -1.78 2.27
CA ALA A 62 -4.91 -1.66 2.66
C ALA A 62 -4.15 -2.93 2.31
N THR A 63 -2.89 -2.79 1.89
CA THR A 63 -1.98 -3.90 1.60
C THR A 63 -1.56 -4.63 2.86
N HIS A 64 -1.51 -3.93 4.00
CA HIS A 64 -1.26 -4.49 5.33
C HIS A 64 -1.65 -3.50 6.44
N GLY A 65 -1.56 -3.93 7.69
CA GLY A 65 -2.03 -3.14 8.83
C GLY A 65 -1.05 -2.08 9.38
N HIS A 66 0.08 -1.78 8.73
CA HIS A 66 0.90 -0.64 9.18
C HIS A 66 0.12 0.67 9.11
N SER A 67 0.41 1.53 10.09
CA SER A 67 -0.36 2.75 10.28
C SER A 67 -0.33 3.70 9.08
N ASP A 68 0.78 3.76 8.37
CA ASP A 68 0.94 4.59 7.19
C ASP A 68 0.29 4.02 5.93
N HIS A 69 -0.27 2.81 5.99
CA HIS A 69 -1.10 2.24 4.93
C HIS A 69 -2.60 2.30 5.28
N VAL A 70 -2.94 2.02 6.55
CA VAL A 70 -4.33 1.80 6.96
C VAL A 70 -4.98 2.98 7.68
N ALA A 71 -4.21 3.90 8.28
CA ALA A 71 -4.78 4.87 9.22
C ALA A 71 -5.81 5.83 8.59
N GLY A 72 -5.62 6.20 7.33
CA GLY A 72 -6.52 7.06 6.58
C GLY A 72 -7.84 6.38 6.20
N ALA A 73 -7.94 5.06 6.29
CA ALA A 73 -9.08 4.32 5.76
C ALA A 73 -10.40 4.68 6.46
N SER A 74 -10.35 4.84 7.78
CA SER A 74 -11.50 5.29 8.57
C SER A 74 -12.04 6.66 8.15
N THR A 75 -11.15 7.57 7.72
CA THR A 75 -11.53 8.93 7.29
C THR A 75 -12.25 8.88 5.95
N LEU A 76 -11.77 8.07 5.02
CA LEU A 76 -12.41 7.88 3.72
C LEU A 76 -13.73 7.12 3.85
N ALA A 77 -13.77 6.04 4.62
CA ALA A 77 -15.00 5.28 4.87
C ALA A 77 -16.09 6.16 5.48
N ALA A 78 -15.76 6.97 6.50
CA ALA A 78 -16.72 7.90 7.10
C ALA A 78 -17.21 8.97 6.11
N ARG A 79 -16.34 9.42 5.20
CA ARG A 79 -16.68 10.47 4.22
C ARG A 79 -17.56 9.96 3.07
N TYR A 80 -17.29 8.75 2.59
CA TYR A 80 -17.90 8.22 1.36
C TYR A 80 -18.89 7.09 1.61
N GLY A 81 -19.05 6.61 2.86
CA GLY A 81 -19.85 5.42 3.16
C GLY A 81 -19.27 4.14 2.59
N ALA A 82 -17.98 4.13 2.25
CA ALA A 82 -17.31 3.03 1.56
C ALA A 82 -16.90 1.91 2.53
N PRO A 83 -17.04 0.63 2.14
CA PRO A 83 -16.55 -0.50 2.93
C PRO A 83 -15.02 -0.53 2.99
N ILE A 84 -14.47 -0.94 4.14
CA ILE A 84 -13.04 -1.15 4.34
C ILE A 84 -12.73 -2.64 4.19
N TRP A 85 -11.67 -2.97 3.45
CA TRP A 85 -11.16 -4.33 3.31
C TRP A 85 -9.69 -4.38 3.71
N LEU A 86 -9.33 -5.35 4.55
CA LEU A 86 -7.96 -5.55 5.04
C LEU A 86 -7.55 -6.99 4.74
N PRO A 87 -6.26 -7.33 4.73
CA PRO A 87 -5.83 -8.73 4.64
C PRO A 87 -6.50 -9.60 5.71
N ASP A 88 -6.84 -10.85 5.36
CA ASP A 88 -7.45 -11.80 6.31
C ASP A 88 -6.68 -11.86 7.63
N LYS A 89 -5.34 -11.87 7.52
CA LYS A 89 -4.47 -11.90 8.69
C LYS A 89 -4.55 -10.62 9.52
N THR A 90 -4.68 -9.44 8.90
CA THR A 90 -4.86 -8.16 9.62
C THR A 90 -6.14 -8.16 10.45
N LEU A 91 -7.21 -8.84 9.98
CA LEU A 91 -8.46 -8.94 10.75
C LEU A 91 -8.26 -9.65 12.10
N THR A 92 -7.30 -10.57 12.18
CA THR A 92 -6.95 -11.27 13.43
C THR A 92 -6.20 -10.40 14.44
N TYR A 93 -5.85 -9.16 14.05
CA TYR A 93 -5.13 -8.22 14.91
C TYR A 93 -6.00 -7.11 15.48
N LEU A 94 -7.25 -6.96 15.01
CA LEU A 94 -8.09 -5.82 15.34
C LEU A 94 -8.44 -5.71 16.83
N ASP A 95 -8.35 -6.82 17.57
CA ASP A 95 -8.60 -6.92 19.01
C ASP A 95 -7.40 -6.51 19.89
N GLY A 96 -6.29 -6.08 19.27
CA GLY A 96 -5.08 -5.63 19.96
C GLY A 96 -3.98 -6.69 20.07
N MET A 97 -4.16 -7.87 19.45
CA MET A 97 -3.07 -8.81 19.23
C MET A 97 -1.88 -8.12 18.56
N ARG A 98 -0.65 -8.52 18.95
CA ARG A 98 0.59 -7.92 18.43
C ARG A 98 0.99 -8.57 17.11
N PRO A 99 0.99 -7.82 15.99
CA PRO A 99 1.41 -8.34 14.68
C PRO A 99 2.91 -8.53 14.63
N ARG A 100 3.40 -9.44 13.78
CA ARG A 100 4.83 -9.49 13.46
C ARG A 100 5.15 -8.33 12.53
N THR A 101 6.02 -7.44 12.98
CA THR A 101 6.46 -6.26 12.24
C THR A 101 7.98 -6.12 12.29
N PRO A 102 8.63 -5.54 11.26
CA PRO A 102 10.06 -5.26 11.28
C PRO A 102 10.45 -4.44 12.51
N THR A 103 11.65 -4.69 13.04
CA THR A 103 12.19 -3.91 14.16
C THR A 103 12.55 -2.50 13.67
N PRO A 104 12.65 -1.50 14.58
CA PRO A 104 13.09 -0.16 14.18
C PRO A 104 14.45 -0.14 13.46
N ALA A 105 15.38 -1.02 13.83
CA ALA A 105 16.66 -1.16 13.16
C ALA A 105 16.52 -1.66 11.71
N LYS A 106 15.58 -2.58 11.45
CA LYS A 106 15.27 -3.03 10.10
C LYS A 106 14.56 -1.94 9.31
N ALA A 107 13.60 -1.25 9.90
CA ALA A 107 12.89 -0.14 9.24
C ALA A 107 13.86 0.99 8.83
N ALA A 108 14.88 1.29 9.63
CA ALA A 108 15.89 2.30 9.27
C ALA A 108 16.68 1.98 7.98
N THR A 109 16.66 0.74 7.50
CA THR A 109 17.40 0.34 6.29
C THR A 109 16.80 0.92 5.00
N ILE A 110 15.54 1.37 5.00
CA ILE A 110 14.89 1.96 3.82
C ILE A 110 15.25 3.43 3.57
N TRP A 111 16.19 3.99 4.33
CA TRP A 111 16.67 5.37 4.13
C TRP A 111 16.99 5.75 2.67
N PRO A 112 17.51 4.85 1.79
CA PRO A 112 17.74 5.20 0.38
C PRO A 112 16.43 5.53 -0.36
N THR A 113 15.34 4.81 -0.05
CA THR A 113 14.00 5.11 -0.56
C THR A 113 13.56 6.51 -0.11
N MET A 114 13.81 6.84 1.15
CA MET A 114 13.40 8.12 1.74
C MET A 114 14.07 9.34 1.09
N ILE A 115 15.36 9.24 0.77
CA ILE A 115 16.12 10.34 0.15
C ILE A 115 15.86 10.48 -1.36
N ASP A 116 15.38 9.41 -2.01
CA ASP A 116 15.01 9.41 -3.43
C ASP A 116 13.64 10.08 -3.70
N GLN A 117 12.89 10.39 -2.63
CA GLN A 117 11.59 11.06 -2.67
C GLN A 117 11.68 12.56 -2.36
N PRO A 118 10.77 13.38 -2.90
CA PRO A 118 10.68 14.78 -2.53
C PRO A 118 10.31 14.92 -1.04
N PHE A 119 11.12 15.67 -0.30
CA PHE A 119 10.89 15.92 1.12
C PHE A 119 9.54 16.60 1.37
N ASP A 120 8.77 16.11 2.35
CA ASP A 120 7.50 16.70 2.76
C ASP A 120 7.38 16.77 4.29
N ARG A 121 7.15 17.97 4.82
CA ARG A 121 7.03 18.22 6.26
C ARG A 121 5.81 17.54 6.90
N ILE A 122 4.72 17.36 6.15
CA ILE A 122 3.51 16.69 6.65
C ILE A 122 3.78 15.18 6.75
N GLY A 123 4.44 14.59 5.76
CA GLY A 123 4.91 13.20 5.80
C GLY A 123 5.81 12.95 7.01
N VAL A 124 6.83 13.78 7.21
CA VAL A 124 7.72 13.68 8.38
C VAL A 124 6.95 13.78 9.71
N ALA A 125 6.09 14.79 9.86
CA ALA A 125 5.26 14.93 11.07
C ALA A 125 4.33 13.72 11.29
N GLY A 126 3.88 13.10 10.20
CA GLY A 126 3.07 11.89 10.21
C GLY A 126 3.77 10.71 10.88
N LEU A 127 5.04 10.48 10.58
CA LEU A 127 5.86 9.43 11.19
C LEU A 127 5.93 9.57 12.72
N PHE A 128 6.12 10.80 13.22
CA PHE A 128 6.14 11.09 14.66
C PHE A 128 4.77 10.99 15.34
N GLY A 129 3.67 11.05 14.57
CA GLY A 129 2.30 10.93 15.07
C GLY A 129 1.79 9.49 15.23
N GLY A 130 2.59 8.49 14.80
CA GLY A 130 2.17 7.10 14.61
C GLY A 130 1.40 6.48 15.78
N ALA A 131 1.81 6.70 17.02
CA ALA A 131 1.20 6.10 18.21
C ALA A 131 -0.30 6.44 18.42
N ARG A 132 -0.82 7.46 17.74
CA ARG A 132 -2.21 7.95 17.88
C ARG A 132 -3.13 7.55 16.74
N VAL A 133 -2.61 6.90 15.69
CA VAL A 133 -3.38 6.56 14.49
C VAL A 133 -3.75 5.08 14.47
N ALA A 134 -4.66 4.69 13.57
CA ALA A 134 -5.05 3.29 13.41
C ALA A 134 -3.94 2.50 12.68
N GLY A 135 -3.89 1.19 12.90
CA GLY A 135 -2.83 0.30 12.43
C GLY A 135 -1.84 -0.11 13.53
N TYR A 136 -0.80 -0.82 13.14
CA TYR A 136 0.35 -1.18 13.97
C TYR A 136 1.64 -0.54 13.42
N GLY A 137 2.80 -0.93 13.97
CA GLY A 137 4.09 -0.27 13.70
C GLY A 137 4.48 0.73 14.78
N THR A 138 3.78 0.71 15.92
CA THR A 138 4.04 1.55 17.10
C THR A 138 4.28 0.66 18.32
N PRO A 139 4.83 1.18 19.43
CA PRO A 139 4.98 0.41 20.67
C PRO A 139 3.67 -0.13 21.26
N LEU A 140 2.51 0.34 20.77
CA LEU A 140 1.19 0.06 21.35
C LEU A 140 0.45 -1.09 20.65
N GLY A 141 1.08 -1.79 19.71
CA GLY A 141 0.46 -2.89 18.95
C GLY A 141 -0.57 -2.42 17.93
N MET A 142 -1.45 -3.33 17.48
CA MET A 142 -2.53 -2.99 16.56
C MET A 142 -3.57 -2.13 17.24
N ARG A 143 -3.91 -1.01 16.61
CA ARG A 143 -4.98 -0.11 17.04
C ARG A 143 -5.98 0.04 15.93
N TRP A 144 -7.19 -0.50 16.10
CA TRP A 144 -8.29 -0.20 15.20
C TRP A 144 -9.36 0.59 15.92
N ARG A 145 -9.67 1.79 15.40
CA ARG A 145 -10.75 2.66 15.91
C ARG A 145 -11.74 3.05 14.81
N GLY A 146 -11.60 2.46 13.62
CA GLY A 146 -12.50 2.68 12.50
C GLY A 146 -13.75 1.80 12.57
N PRO A 147 -14.65 1.90 11.58
CA PRO A 147 -15.75 0.95 11.44
C PRO A 147 -15.21 -0.47 11.26
N SER A 148 -16.01 -1.48 11.58
CA SER A 148 -15.63 -2.87 11.33
C SER A 148 -15.35 -3.06 9.84
N PRO A 149 -14.20 -3.66 9.44
CA PRO A 149 -13.96 -4.00 8.04
C PRO A 149 -15.07 -4.91 7.50
N ALA A 150 -15.43 -4.70 6.23
CA ALA A 150 -16.47 -5.46 5.56
C ALA A 150 -16.06 -6.93 5.28
N GLY A 151 -14.76 -7.18 5.23
CA GLY A 151 -14.20 -8.51 5.04
C GLY A 151 -12.70 -8.50 4.81
N GLY A 152 -12.19 -9.67 4.43
CA GLY A 152 -10.77 -9.91 4.27
C GLY A 152 -10.31 -10.01 2.82
N LEU A 153 -9.06 -9.62 2.57
CA LEU A 153 -8.35 -9.82 1.32
C LEU A 153 -7.61 -11.16 1.41
N ALA A 154 -8.07 -12.14 0.63
CA ALA A 154 -7.54 -13.49 0.60
C ALA A 154 -6.75 -13.74 -0.69
N ASP A 155 -5.66 -14.51 -0.60
CA ASP A 155 -4.81 -14.84 -1.73
C ASP A 155 -5.60 -15.50 -2.89
N GLY A 156 -5.31 -15.07 -4.12
CA GLY A 156 -5.95 -15.55 -5.34
C GLY A 156 -7.39 -15.06 -5.55
N ARG A 157 -7.94 -14.22 -4.66
CA ARG A 157 -9.28 -13.65 -4.82
C ARG A 157 -9.26 -12.32 -5.57
N PRO A 158 -10.34 -11.96 -6.29
CA PRO A 158 -10.49 -10.63 -6.86
C PRO A 158 -10.52 -9.53 -5.80
N LEU A 159 -10.00 -8.34 -6.13
CA LEU A 159 -10.08 -7.17 -5.26
C LEU A 159 -11.52 -6.63 -5.21
N PRO A 160 -12.11 -6.42 -4.02
CA PRO A 160 -13.44 -5.81 -3.90
C PRO A 160 -13.48 -4.41 -4.53
N GLY A 161 -14.46 -4.18 -5.41
CA GLY A 161 -14.63 -2.93 -6.16
C GLY A 161 -13.73 -2.77 -7.38
N ALA A 162 -12.82 -3.72 -7.65
CA ALA A 162 -11.96 -3.72 -8.83
C ALA A 162 -11.59 -5.16 -9.23
N ALA A 163 -12.56 -5.90 -9.75
CA ALA A 163 -12.47 -7.35 -9.99
C ALA A 163 -11.39 -7.77 -11.02
N GLN A 164 -10.87 -6.83 -11.81
CA GLN A 164 -9.72 -7.03 -12.70
C GLN A 164 -8.39 -7.18 -11.96
N TRP A 165 -8.36 -6.87 -10.66
CA TRP A 165 -7.20 -7.04 -9.78
C TRP A 165 -7.34 -8.32 -8.97
N THR A 166 -6.24 -9.04 -8.80
CA THR A 166 -6.12 -10.24 -7.96
C THR A 166 -5.25 -9.93 -6.75
N VAL A 167 -5.71 -10.35 -5.57
CA VAL A 167 -4.93 -10.31 -4.34
C VAL A 167 -3.86 -11.40 -4.38
N ILE A 168 -2.62 -11.05 -4.07
CA ILE A 168 -1.49 -11.96 -3.95
C ILE A 168 -0.99 -11.91 -2.51
N GLY A 169 -0.95 -13.06 -1.83
CA GLY A 169 -0.30 -13.18 -0.53
C GLY A 169 1.18 -12.81 -0.65
N ALA A 170 1.62 -11.82 0.13
CA ALA A 170 2.95 -11.21 0.01
C ALA A 170 3.66 -11.10 1.38
N SER A 171 3.38 -12.04 2.28
CA SER A 171 3.99 -12.09 3.61
C SER A 171 5.53 -12.09 3.53
N GLY A 172 6.17 -11.43 4.47
CA GLY A 172 7.64 -11.34 4.53
C GLY A 172 8.08 -10.05 5.19
N HIS A 173 7.65 -8.91 4.64
CA HIS A 173 7.75 -7.60 5.30
C HIS A 173 7.01 -7.62 6.63
N THR A 174 5.70 -7.84 6.58
CA THR A 174 4.86 -8.26 7.71
C THR A 174 4.22 -9.60 7.38
N ASP A 175 3.62 -10.26 8.37
CA ASP A 175 2.97 -11.55 8.15
C ASP A 175 1.56 -11.45 7.55
N ASP A 176 0.97 -10.25 7.54
CA ASP A 176 -0.32 -9.94 6.92
C ASP A 176 -0.23 -9.27 5.55
N SER A 177 0.98 -9.04 5.02
CA SER A 177 1.17 -8.34 3.74
C SER A 177 0.48 -9.03 2.56
N VAL A 178 -0.20 -8.24 1.74
CA VAL A 178 -0.65 -8.62 0.39
C VAL A 178 -0.16 -7.63 -0.66
N ALA A 179 -0.01 -8.12 -1.89
CA ALA A 179 0.17 -7.31 -3.10
C ALA A 179 -1.07 -7.44 -4.00
N LEU A 180 -1.23 -6.55 -4.97
CA LEU A 180 -2.36 -6.54 -5.90
C LEU A 180 -1.85 -6.58 -7.34
N TRP A 181 -2.36 -7.54 -8.12
CA TRP A 181 -1.92 -7.80 -9.48
C TRP A 181 -3.04 -7.60 -10.49
N ASN A 182 -2.77 -6.78 -11.51
CA ASN A 182 -3.63 -6.66 -12.69
C ASN A 182 -2.92 -7.31 -13.89
N PRO A 183 -3.38 -8.48 -14.37
CA PRO A 183 -2.75 -9.17 -15.48
C PRO A 183 -2.93 -8.45 -16.83
N ALA A 184 -4.03 -7.72 -17.02
CA ALA A 184 -4.34 -7.06 -18.29
C ALA A 184 -3.37 -5.91 -18.57
N THR A 185 -3.07 -5.10 -17.55
CA THR A 185 -2.11 -3.99 -17.66
C THR A 185 -0.70 -4.38 -17.23
N ARG A 186 -0.50 -5.60 -16.74
CA ARG A 186 0.75 -6.08 -16.15
C ARG A 186 1.25 -5.18 -15.00
N THR A 187 0.32 -4.72 -14.16
CA THR A 187 0.58 -3.79 -13.06
C THR A 187 0.57 -4.50 -11.71
N LEU A 188 1.60 -4.28 -10.90
CA LEU A 188 1.72 -4.77 -9.53
C LEU A 188 1.72 -3.59 -8.55
N LEU A 189 0.74 -3.52 -7.65
CA LEU A 189 0.86 -2.73 -6.42
C LEU A 189 1.46 -3.63 -5.35
N SER A 190 2.71 -3.38 -4.98
CA SER A 190 3.48 -4.33 -4.16
C SER A 190 3.33 -4.15 -2.65
N GLY A 191 2.66 -3.08 -2.20
CA GLY A 191 2.80 -2.61 -0.83
C GLY A 191 4.29 -2.51 -0.49
N ASP A 192 4.68 -3.09 0.64
CA ASP A 192 6.07 -3.08 1.08
C ASP A 192 6.85 -4.36 0.79
N ALA A 193 6.24 -5.33 0.09
CA ALA A 193 6.98 -6.51 -0.36
C ALA A 193 8.10 -6.15 -1.35
N VAL A 194 7.89 -5.09 -2.13
CA VAL A 194 8.88 -4.51 -3.04
C VAL A 194 8.78 -2.99 -2.95
N LEU A 195 9.89 -2.34 -2.61
CA LEU A 195 10.06 -0.90 -2.65
C LEU A 195 10.79 -0.50 -3.93
N THR A 196 10.97 0.79 -4.16
CA THR A 196 11.80 1.26 -5.27
C THR A 196 12.78 2.35 -4.87
N VAL A 197 13.96 2.32 -5.49
CA VAL A 197 15.04 3.30 -5.27
C VAL A 197 15.76 3.56 -6.57
N GLY A 198 15.91 4.83 -6.95
CA GLY A 198 16.66 5.23 -8.13
C GLY A 198 16.09 4.63 -9.43
N GLY A 199 14.76 4.52 -9.50
CA GLY A 199 14.05 3.93 -10.65
C GLY A 199 14.15 2.41 -10.76
N LYS A 200 14.55 1.70 -9.70
CA LYS A 200 14.73 0.24 -9.70
C LYS A 200 13.89 -0.43 -8.62
N ALA A 201 13.37 -1.62 -8.93
CA ALA A 201 12.72 -2.49 -7.96
C ALA A 201 13.74 -2.94 -6.89
N TRP A 202 13.32 -2.95 -5.62
CA TRP A 202 14.13 -3.35 -4.48
C TRP A 202 13.26 -4.15 -3.50
N HIS A 203 13.45 -5.47 -3.43
CA HIS A 203 12.79 -6.28 -2.42
C HIS A 203 13.15 -5.78 -1.03
N THR A 204 12.14 -5.53 -0.19
CA THR A 204 12.41 -4.82 1.06
C THR A 204 13.38 -5.61 1.94
N PRO A 205 14.40 -4.97 2.53
CA PRO A 205 15.23 -5.59 3.56
C PRO A 205 14.51 -5.69 4.91
N GLU A 206 13.41 -4.96 5.10
CA GLU A 206 12.74 -4.85 6.38
C GLU A 206 11.70 -5.99 6.54
N ILE A 207 12.20 -7.17 6.88
CA ILE A 207 11.40 -8.40 6.91
C ILE A 207 11.27 -8.99 8.32
N VAL A 208 10.13 -9.63 8.59
CA VAL A 208 9.90 -10.42 9.82
C VAL A 208 10.28 -11.89 9.67
N ASP A 209 10.36 -12.38 8.42
CA ASP A 209 10.65 -13.77 8.11
C ASP A 209 11.42 -13.91 6.78
N ALA A 210 12.66 -14.38 6.83
CA ALA A 210 13.51 -14.48 5.65
C ALA A 210 13.03 -15.54 4.65
N SER A 211 12.54 -16.68 5.15
CA SER A 211 12.06 -17.77 4.28
C SER A 211 10.79 -17.38 3.54
N THR A 212 9.86 -16.74 4.24
CA THR A 212 8.59 -16.25 3.67
C THR A 212 8.85 -15.12 2.70
N ALA A 213 9.73 -14.17 3.03
CA ALA A 213 10.11 -13.09 2.11
C ALA A 213 10.79 -13.62 0.83
N ALA A 214 11.61 -14.66 0.92
CA ALA A 214 12.23 -15.30 -0.25
C ALA A 214 11.19 -15.99 -1.14
N ALA A 215 10.21 -16.68 -0.55
CA ALA A 215 9.11 -17.30 -1.29
C ALA A 215 8.22 -16.24 -1.98
N THR A 216 7.88 -15.16 -1.27
CA THR A 216 7.17 -14.01 -1.84
C THR A 216 7.94 -13.39 -3.00
N ARG A 217 9.25 -13.18 -2.84
CA ARG A 217 10.12 -12.69 -3.91
C ARG A 217 10.02 -13.57 -5.15
N GLN A 218 10.23 -14.88 -5.00
CA GLN A 218 10.18 -15.81 -6.13
C GLN A 218 8.84 -15.72 -6.86
N ARG A 219 7.73 -15.76 -6.11
CA ARG A 219 6.38 -15.68 -6.67
C ARG A 219 6.12 -14.36 -7.43
N LEU A 220 6.60 -13.24 -6.91
CA LEU A 220 6.43 -11.94 -7.58
C LEU A 220 7.31 -11.82 -8.83
N GLU A 221 8.54 -12.36 -8.79
CA GLU A 221 9.47 -12.35 -9.93
C GLU A 221 9.00 -13.23 -11.11
N GLU A 222 8.10 -14.20 -10.86
CA GLU A 222 7.44 -15.00 -11.92
C GLU A 222 6.40 -14.19 -12.71
N LEU A 223 5.92 -13.06 -12.20
CA LEU A 223 4.94 -12.22 -12.89
C LEU A 223 5.63 -11.32 -13.94
N PRO A 224 5.04 -11.12 -15.14
CA PRO A 224 5.60 -10.26 -16.16
C PRO A 224 5.31 -8.76 -15.88
N VAL A 225 5.73 -8.26 -14.71
CA VAL A 225 5.38 -6.92 -14.22
C VAL A 225 5.99 -5.83 -15.09
N ALA A 226 5.14 -5.11 -15.84
CA ALA A 226 5.54 -3.95 -16.63
C ALA A 226 5.49 -2.65 -15.81
N HIS A 227 4.62 -2.60 -14.80
CA HIS A 227 4.39 -1.42 -13.97
C HIS A 227 4.40 -1.81 -12.49
N LEU A 228 5.44 -1.40 -11.76
CA LEU A 228 5.58 -1.64 -10.32
C LEU A 228 5.24 -0.36 -9.56
N LEU A 229 4.23 -0.45 -8.70
CA LEU A 229 3.66 0.65 -7.93
C LEU A 229 3.84 0.33 -6.42
N PRO A 230 4.92 0.78 -5.77
CA PRO A 230 5.25 0.38 -4.41
C PRO A 230 4.53 1.19 -3.32
N GLY A 231 4.44 0.64 -2.11
CA GLY A 231 4.01 1.39 -0.92
C GLY A 231 4.95 2.57 -0.61
N HIS A 232 6.25 2.35 -0.81
CA HIS A 232 7.28 3.40 -0.71
C HIS A 232 8.22 3.43 -1.92
N GLY A 233 8.47 4.65 -2.41
CA GLY A 233 9.33 4.90 -3.57
C GLY A 233 8.59 5.49 -4.76
N ARG A 234 9.23 5.48 -5.93
CA ARG A 234 8.62 5.91 -7.21
C ARG A 234 8.07 4.71 -7.98
N PRO A 235 6.98 4.87 -8.75
CA PRO A 235 6.61 3.94 -9.80
C PRO A 235 7.80 3.60 -10.71
N VAL A 236 7.91 2.33 -11.10
CA VAL A 236 8.91 1.84 -12.06
C VAL A 236 8.19 1.16 -13.21
N HIS A 237 8.58 1.52 -14.43
CA HIS A 237 7.96 1.01 -15.66
C HIS A 237 9.03 0.37 -16.55
N HIS A 238 8.70 -0.75 -17.20
CA HIS A 238 9.58 -1.43 -18.14
C HIS A 238 8.76 -2.17 -19.22
N ALA A 239 9.25 -2.20 -20.45
CA ALA A 239 8.52 -2.81 -21.58
C ALA A 239 8.31 -4.33 -21.40
N GLU A 240 9.37 -5.04 -21.02
CA GLU A 240 9.35 -6.47 -20.74
C GLU A 240 8.93 -6.76 -19.29
N THR A 241 9.85 -6.55 -18.35
CA THR A 241 9.57 -6.63 -16.91
C THR A 241 10.52 -5.76 -16.08
N VAL A 242 10.02 -5.21 -14.97
CA VAL A 242 10.81 -4.42 -14.02
C VAL A 242 11.91 -5.24 -13.32
N TRP A 243 11.80 -6.57 -13.34
CA TRP A 243 12.73 -7.48 -12.66
C TRP A 243 14.12 -7.53 -13.30
N LEU A 244 14.29 -7.08 -14.55
CA LEU A 244 15.59 -7.07 -15.24
C LEU A 244 16.56 -6.02 -14.68
N GLN A 245 16.05 -4.98 -14.01
CA GLN A 245 16.83 -3.86 -13.51
C GLN A 245 16.68 -3.68 -11.99
N GLN A 246 16.71 -4.77 -11.24
CA GLN A 246 16.59 -4.73 -9.78
C GLN A 246 17.82 -4.12 -9.10
N ARG A 247 17.58 -3.48 -7.96
CA ARG A 247 18.60 -3.20 -6.95
C ARG A 247 18.89 -4.47 -6.16
N ARG A 248 20.17 -4.85 -6.10
CA ARG A 248 20.66 -5.96 -5.28
C ARG A 248 21.09 -5.49 -3.91
#